data_AF-A0A1F5TS06-F1
#
_entry.id   AF-A0A1F5TS06-F1
#
_cell.length_a   1.000
_cell.length_b   1.000
_cell.length_c   1.000
_cell.angle_alpha   90.00
_cell.angle_beta   90.00
_cell.angle_gamma   90.00
#
_symmetry.space_group_name_H-M   'P 1'
#
loop_
_entity.id
_entity.type
_entity.pdbx_description
1 polymer ?
#
loop_
_entity_poly.entity_id
_entity_poly.type
_entity_poly.pdbx_seq_one_letter_code
_entity_poly.pdbx_strand_id
1 'polypeptide(L)'
;MLRDFFQHRINNCDWPDGWVFEDQRLNLMRGDDEIFLKFLCETIHPVVRTDQEEVKNLLKIYNSNLEADGFEIFQIKTISSKPVFSARLITTPIQIGNLDRFDYDFVKEQHKKCDDKLYSGDYDGAITSSRSLVEGVISEIYHKCTGKKLLGTGDLLKDYKAIKDLINLSDDSYIHDGLKSIVNSFNGIIQNIDFLSNKMGDRHRPIIKPSKHHAKLVVDSAKTISDFLFSSMEYHANRKNTFINELLSELDSDKRFLSKNDLLNDNSIKKLYDSSDVYLRNLTKEEILKSFKINSYRQSDIFFALLRFFFKELTVNDIEHIYIESQTNNQIVGWNDFQQLLSEENQNLLQSALENIYKEK
;
A
#
# COMPACT_ATOMS: atom_id res chain seq x y z
N MET A 1 -35.16 -36.25 -26.19
CA MET A 1 -34.89 -34.82 -25.92
C MET A 1 -34.93 -33.98 -27.21
N LEU A 2 -34.06 -34.19 -28.20
CA LEU A 2 -34.07 -33.36 -29.43
C LEU A 2 -35.37 -33.46 -30.27
N ARG A 3 -35.93 -34.68 -30.40
CA ARG A 3 -37.23 -34.91 -31.07
C ARG A 3 -38.41 -34.26 -30.33
N ASP A 4 -38.29 -34.17 -29.01
CA ASP A 4 -39.32 -33.63 -28.11
C ASP A 4 -39.36 -32.10 -28.23
N PHE A 5 -38.18 -31.46 -28.21
CA PHE A 5 -38.04 -30.03 -28.47
C PHE A 5 -38.60 -29.62 -29.84
N PHE A 6 -38.23 -30.34 -30.90
CA PHE A 6 -38.68 -30.00 -32.25
C PHE A 6 -40.20 -30.15 -32.39
N GLN A 7 -40.77 -31.19 -31.78
CA GLN A 7 -42.22 -31.39 -31.81
C GLN A 7 -42.97 -30.26 -31.08
N HIS A 8 -42.51 -29.86 -29.90
CA HIS A 8 -43.25 -28.91 -29.06
C HIS A 8 -42.96 -27.45 -29.41
N ARG A 9 -41.70 -27.08 -29.70
CA ARG A 9 -41.32 -25.68 -29.99
C ARG A 9 -41.49 -25.26 -31.45
N ILE A 10 -41.47 -26.20 -32.39
CA ILE A 10 -41.50 -25.88 -33.83
C ILE A 10 -42.78 -26.41 -34.49
N ASN A 11 -43.13 -27.67 -34.27
CA ASN A 11 -44.32 -28.24 -34.92
C ASN A 11 -45.63 -27.79 -34.24
N ASN A 12 -45.67 -27.80 -32.91
CA ASN A 12 -46.89 -27.51 -32.14
C ASN A 12 -46.96 -26.06 -31.60
N CYS A 13 -45.81 -25.43 -31.36
CA CYS A 13 -45.71 -24.13 -30.67
C CYS A 13 -46.45 -24.08 -29.32
N ASP A 14 -46.43 -25.18 -28.57
CA ASP A 14 -47.24 -25.39 -27.36
C ASP A 14 -46.46 -25.18 -26.05
N TRP A 15 -45.17 -24.81 -26.14
CA TRP A 15 -44.36 -24.43 -24.98
C TRP A 15 -44.12 -22.91 -24.92
N PRO A 16 -44.14 -22.31 -23.71
CA PRO A 16 -43.88 -20.89 -23.52
C PRO A 16 -42.42 -20.54 -23.85
N ASP A 17 -42.15 -19.27 -24.13
CA ASP A 17 -40.81 -18.83 -24.53
C ASP A 17 -39.72 -19.13 -23.49
N GLY A 18 -40.06 -18.99 -22.20
CA GLY A 18 -39.19 -19.27 -21.07
C GLY A 18 -39.17 -20.72 -20.58
N TRP A 19 -39.75 -21.70 -21.30
CA TRP A 19 -39.84 -23.10 -20.88
C TRP A 19 -38.51 -23.69 -20.33
N VAL A 20 -37.38 -23.24 -20.88
CA VAL A 20 -36.03 -23.71 -20.54
C VAL A 20 -35.70 -23.50 -19.05
N PHE A 21 -36.28 -22.48 -18.43
CA PHE A 21 -36.07 -22.16 -17.02
C PHE A 21 -36.92 -23.02 -16.09
N GLU A 22 -38.07 -23.50 -16.55
CA GLU A 22 -39.01 -24.31 -15.77
C GLU A 22 -38.86 -25.82 -16.00
N ASP A 23 -38.07 -26.21 -17.00
CA ASP A 23 -37.84 -27.61 -17.35
C ASP A 23 -37.01 -28.35 -16.29
N GLN A 24 -37.64 -29.32 -15.61
CA GLN A 24 -37.02 -30.13 -14.56
C GLN A 24 -35.79 -30.91 -15.04
N ARG A 25 -35.66 -31.19 -16.34
CA ARG A 25 -34.51 -31.91 -16.91
C ARG A 25 -33.25 -31.05 -16.95
N LEU A 26 -33.42 -29.72 -17.03
CA LEU A 26 -32.33 -28.75 -17.02
C LEU A 26 -32.08 -28.23 -15.60
N ASN A 27 -33.13 -28.16 -14.78
CA ASN A 27 -33.08 -27.80 -13.37
C ASN A 27 -32.38 -26.46 -13.09
N LEU A 28 -32.54 -25.48 -13.99
CA LEU A 28 -31.81 -24.20 -13.93
C LEU A 28 -32.25 -23.30 -12.75
N MET A 29 -33.52 -23.39 -12.33
CA MET A 29 -34.09 -22.55 -11.27
C MET A 29 -34.04 -23.18 -9.87
N ARG A 30 -33.74 -24.48 -9.77
CA ARG A 30 -33.76 -25.25 -8.51
C ARG A 30 -32.49 -26.08 -8.30
N GLY A 31 -31.50 -25.92 -9.16
CA GLY A 31 -30.19 -26.56 -9.08
C GLY A 31 -29.13 -25.62 -8.51
N ASP A 32 -27.94 -26.16 -8.25
CA ASP A 32 -26.80 -25.39 -7.76
C ASP A 32 -26.25 -24.45 -8.85
N ASP A 33 -25.59 -23.35 -8.44
CA ASP A 33 -25.03 -22.34 -9.35
C ASP A 33 -24.13 -22.94 -10.44
N GLU A 34 -23.42 -24.04 -10.13
CA GLU A 34 -22.58 -24.75 -11.09
C GLU A 34 -23.37 -25.27 -12.30
N ILE A 35 -24.61 -25.70 -12.10
CA ILE A 35 -25.50 -26.18 -13.18
C ILE A 35 -25.86 -25.02 -14.11
N PHE A 36 -26.24 -23.88 -13.53
CA PHE A 36 -26.60 -22.68 -14.29
C PHE A 36 -25.40 -22.11 -15.06
N LEU A 37 -24.25 -21.98 -14.40
CA LEU A 37 -23.02 -21.47 -15.00
C LEU A 37 -22.51 -22.38 -16.12
N LYS A 38 -22.57 -23.70 -15.93
CA LYS A 38 -22.25 -24.67 -16.98
C LYS A 38 -23.20 -24.54 -18.16
N PHE A 39 -24.49 -24.40 -17.92
CA PHE A 39 -25.48 -24.17 -18.97
C PHE A 39 -25.13 -22.93 -19.80
N LEU A 40 -24.81 -21.79 -19.18
CA LEU A 40 -24.37 -20.58 -19.89
C LEU A 40 -23.15 -20.85 -20.78
N CYS A 41 -22.15 -21.60 -20.28
CA CYS A 41 -20.97 -21.96 -21.07
C CYS A 41 -21.31 -22.83 -22.29
N GLU A 42 -22.26 -23.76 -22.15
CA GLU A 42 -22.72 -24.61 -23.26
C GLU A 42 -23.47 -23.80 -24.33
N THR A 43 -24.23 -22.75 -23.96
CA THR A 43 -24.95 -21.90 -24.94
C THR A 43 -24.01 -21.15 -25.91
N ILE A 44 -22.78 -20.87 -25.50
CA ILE A 44 -21.74 -20.20 -26.30
C ILE A 44 -20.66 -21.16 -26.78
N HIS A 45 -20.84 -22.47 -26.59
CA HIS A 45 -19.88 -23.46 -27.02
C HIS A 45 -19.80 -23.50 -28.57
N PRO A 46 -18.60 -23.64 -29.18
CA PRO A 46 -18.43 -23.63 -30.64
C PRO A 46 -19.22 -24.66 -31.46
N VAL A 47 -19.72 -25.71 -30.80
CA VAL A 47 -20.59 -26.74 -31.39
C VAL A 47 -22.04 -26.26 -31.47
N VAL A 48 -22.46 -25.42 -30.51
CA VAL A 48 -23.82 -24.90 -30.40
C VAL A 48 -23.97 -23.59 -31.16
N ARG A 49 -22.98 -22.70 -31.06
CA ARG A 49 -23.01 -21.36 -31.64
C ARG A 49 -21.72 -21.08 -32.41
N THR A 50 -21.86 -20.87 -33.72
CA THR A 50 -20.71 -20.73 -34.64
C THR A 50 -20.35 -19.30 -34.97
N ASP A 51 -21.28 -18.34 -34.81
CA ASP A 51 -21.06 -16.93 -35.05
C ASP A 51 -20.25 -16.30 -33.90
N GLN A 52 -19.08 -15.76 -34.23
CA GLN A 52 -18.16 -15.20 -33.24
C GLN A 52 -18.65 -13.87 -32.65
N GLU A 53 -19.34 -13.04 -33.43
CA GLU A 53 -19.88 -11.77 -32.92
C GLU A 53 -21.06 -12.03 -31.98
N GLU A 54 -21.88 -13.04 -32.29
CA GLU A 54 -22.98 -13.46 -31.43
C GLU A 54 -22.47 -14.04 -30.09
N VAL A 55 -21.40 -14.84 -30.12
CA VAL A 55 -20.73 -15.35 -28.92
C VAL A 55 -20.15 -14.20 -28.08
N LYS A 56 -19.50 -13.23 -28.72
CA LYS A 56 -18.92 -12.06 -28.04
C LYS A 56 -20.00 -11.20 -27.36
N ASN A 57 -21.13 -10.98 -28.03
CA ASN A 57 -22.26 -10.25 -27.47
C ASN A 57 -22.87 -10.97 -26.26
N LEU A 58 -23.08 -12.28 -26.35
CA LEU A 58 -23.56 -13.06 -25.20
C LEU A 58 -22.58 -13.07 -24.04
N LEU A 59 -21.29 -13.26 -24.31
CA LEU A 59 -20.27 -13.23 -23.26
C LEU A 59 -20.28 -11.91 -22.50
N LYS A 60 -20.47 -10.79 -23.21
CA LYS A 60 -20.65 -9.47 -22.61
C LYS A 60 -21.89 -9.42 -21.72
N ILE A 61 -23.04 -9.87 -22.22
CA ILE A 61 -24.29 -9.90 -21.45
C ILE A 61 -24.13 -10.76 -20.18
N TYR A 62 -23.56 -11.96 -20.31
CA TYR A 62 -23.37 -12.88 -19.19
C TYR A 62 -22.49 -12.25 -18.12
N ASN A 63 -21.29 -11.78 -18.49
CA ASN A 63 -20.36 -11.22 -17.52
C ASN A 63 -20.89 -9.94 -16.87
N SER A 64 -21.62 -9.08 -17.58
CA SER A 64 -22.24 -7.89 -16.98
C SER A 64 -23.30 -8.21 -15.92
N ASN A 65 -23.92 -9.39 -15.96
CA ASN A 65 -24.89 -9.81 -14.94
C ASN A 65 -24.22 -10.65 -13.84
N LEU A 66 -23.32 -11.56 -14.20
CA LEU A 66 -22.62 -12.45 -13.25
C LEU A 66 -21.64 -11.71 -12.35
N GLU A 67 -21.13 -10.55 -12.78
CA GLU A 67 -20.16 -9.76 -12.02
C GLU A 67 -20.68 -9.38 -10.62
N ALA A 68 -21.96 -9.01 -10.51
CA ALA A 68 -22.59 -8.66 -9.24
C ALA A 68 -22.62 -9.82 -8.25
N ASP A 69 -22.72 -11.05 -8.77
CA ASP A 69 -22.74 -12.30 -8.02
C ASP A 69 -21.34 -12.89 -7.81
N GLY A 70 -20.30 -12.19 -8.25
CA GLY A 70 -18.91 -12.60 -8.07
C GLY A 70 -18.49 -13.74 -9.00
N PHE A 71 -19.10 -13.89 -10.17
CA PHE A 71 -18.73 -14.89 -11.18
C PHE A 71 -18.38 -14.26 -12.53
N GLU A 72 -17.50 -14.92 -13.28
CA GLU A 72 -17.24 -14.57 -14.68
C GLU A 72 -17.14 -15.83 -15.54
N ILE A 73 -17.58 -15.71 -16.79
CA ILE A 73 -17.33 -16.67 -17.86
C ILE A 73 -16.09 -16.22 -18.62
N PHE A 74 -15.08 -17.08 -18.66
CA PHE A 74 -13.79 -16.80 -19.28
C PHE A 74 -13.39 -17.91 -20.26
N GLN A 75 -12.57 -17.56 -21.25
CA GLN A 75 -12.06 -18.54 -22.21
C GLN A 75 -11.03 -19.46 -21.54
N ILE A 76 -11.29 -20.76 -21.54
CA ILE A 76 -10.38 -21.77 -20.97
C ILE A 76 -9.39 -22.33 -21.98
N LYS A 77 -9.83 -22.50 -23.22
CA LYS A 77 -9.02 -23.10 -24.30
C LYS A 77 -9.59 -22.72 -25.66
N THR A 78 -8.93 -23.21 -26.70
CA THR A 78 -9.38 -23.07 -28.09
C THR A 78 -9.38 -24.45 -28.73
N ILE A 79 -10.47 -24.81 -29.43
CA ILE A 79 -10.58 -26.05 -30.22
C ILE A 79 -10.74 -25.65 -31.68
N SER A 80 -9.80 -26.05 -32.55
CA SER A 80 -9.80 -25.73 -33.98
C SER A 80 -10.00 -24.23 -34.26
N SER A 81 -9.24 -23.39 -33.57
CA SER A 81 -9.31 -21.92 -33.63
C SER A 81 -10.64 -21.30 -33.13
N LYS A 82 -11.50 -22.08 -32.46
CA LYS A 82 -12.74 -21.58 -31.84
C LYS A 82 -12.63 -21.58 -30.29
N PRO A 83 -13.04 -20.50 -29.60
CA PRO A 83 -12.88 -20.36 -28.16
C PRO A 83 -13.85 -21.26 -27.38
N VAL A 84 -13.39 -21.87 -26.29
CA VAL A 84 -14.22 -22.64 -25.35
C VAL A 84 -14.17 -21.94 -23.99
N PHE A 85 -15.32 -21.81 -23.34
CA PHE A 85 -15.49 -21.02 -22.13
C PHE A 85 -15.83 -21.88 -20.90
N SER A 86 -15.54 -21.36 -19.71
CA SER A 86 -15.94 -21.92 -18.42
C SER A 86 -16.24 -20.77 -17.45
N ALA A 87 -17.06 -21.03 -16.45
CA ALA A 87 -17.28 -20.09 -15.35
C ALA A 87 -16.20 -20.25 -14.25
N ARG A 88 -15.93 -19.16 -13.52
CA ARG A 88 -15.17 -19.16 -12.26
C ARG A 88 -15.68 -18.05 -11.34
N LEU A 89 -15.35 -18.14 -10.05
CA LEU A 89 -15.47 -17.02 -9.14
C LEU A 89 -14.52 -15.89 -9.55
N ILE A 90 -15.04 -14.67 -9.63
CA ILE A 90 -14.27 -13.44 -9.59
C ILE A 90 -13.63 -13.40 -8.21
N THR A 91 -12.39 -13.89 -8.14
CA THR A 91 -11.53 -13.56 -7.02
C THR A 91 -11.21 -12.08 -7.22
N THR A 92 -11.88 -11.18 -6.48
CA THR A 92 -11.49 -9.78 -6.45
C THR A 92 -9.99 -9.75 -6.21
N PRO A 93 -9.19 -9.21 -7.15
CA PRO A 93 -7.76 -9.08 -6.92
C PRO A 93 -7.60 -8.33 -5.62
N ILE A 94 -6.62 -8.72 -4.79
CA ILE A 94 -6.27 -7.92 -3.62
C ILE A 94 -5.99 -6.52 -4.16
N GLN A 95 -6.78 -5.55 -3.72
CA GLN A 95 -6.59 -4.16 -4.06
C GLN A 95 -5.79 -3.54 -2.92
N ILE A 96 -4.80 -2.73 -3.27
CA ILE A 96 -4.24 -1.82 -2.28
C ILE A 96 -5.31 -0.75 -2.00
N GLY A 97 -5.67 -0.56 -0.74
CA GLY A 97 -6.71 0.36 -0.32
C GLY A 97 -6.39 1.78 -0.77
N ASN A 98 -7.32 2.41 -1.50
CA ASN A 98 -7.24 3.77 -2.03
C ASN A 98 -5.86 4.10 -2.67
N LEU A 99 -5.65 3.62 -3.90
CA LEU A 99 -4.43 3.85 -4.68
C LEU A 99 -4.03 5.34 -4.76
N ASP A 100 -4.97 6.28 -4.64
CA ASP A 100 -4.67 7.73 -4.65
C ASP A 100 -3.82 8.22 -3.47
N ARG A 101 -3.62 7.36 -2.46
CA ARG A 101 -2.71 7.60 -1.35
C ARG A 101 -1.23 7.60 -1.73
N PHE A 102 -0.87 6.90 -2.81
CA PHE A 102 0.51 6.90 -3.30
C PHE A 102 0.77 8.18 -4.11
N ASP A 103 1.76 8.95 -3.68
CA ASP A 103 2.19 10.16 -4.37
C ASP A 103 2.94 9.79 -5.66
N TYR A 104 3.55 8.61 -5.71
CA TYR A 104 4.31 8.15 -6.86
C TYR A 104 3.43 7.39 -7.85
N ASP A 105 3.27 7.97 -9.04
CA ASP A 105 2.66 7.31 -10.20
C ASP A 105 3.26 5.92 -10.48
N PHE A 106 4.54 5.73 -10.14
CA PHE A 106 5.23 4.46 -10.27
C PHE A 106 4.55 3.32 -9.48
N VAL A 107 4.11 3.54 -8.23
CA VAL A 107 3.48 2.49 -7.42
C VAL A 107 2.13 2.09 -8.01
N LYS A 108 1.31 3.09 -8.41
CA LYS A 108 0.05 2.87 -9.12
C LYS A 108 0.27 2.10 -10.43
N GLU A 109 1.30 2.46 -11.19
CA GLU A 109 1.69 1.80 -12.42
C GLU A 109 2.10 0.35 -12.19
N GLN A 110 2.93 0.05 -11.18
CA GLN A 110 3.35 -1.32 -10.88
C GLN A 110 2.19 -2.18 -10.37
N HIS A 111 1.30 -1.61 -9.56
CA HIS A 111 0.08 -2.30 -9.12
C HIS A 111 -0.79 -2.70 -10.32
N LYS A 112 -1.05 -1.75 -11.22
CA LYS A 112 -1.80 -2.02 -12.45
C LYS A 112 -1.11 -3.06 -13.34
N LYS A 113 0.21 -2.96 -13.51
CA LYS A 113 1.00 -3.95 -14.26
C LYS A 113 0.87 -5.35 -13.69
N CYS A 114 0.81 -5.51 -12.36
CA CYS A 114 0.59 -6.82 -11.76
C CYS A 114 -0.73 -7.46 -12.24
N ASP A 115 -1.81 -6.68 -12.26
CA ASP A 115 -3.14 -7.16 -12.68
C ASP A 115 -3.21 -7.44 -14.18
N ASP A 116 -2.76 -6.47 -15.00
CA ASP A 116 -2.80 -6.57 -16.45
C ASP A 116 -1.99 -7.78 -16.94
N LYS A 117 -0.83 -8.05 -16.33
CA LYS A 117 0.04 -9.17 -16.67
C LYS A 117 -0.51 -10.52 -16.20
N LEU A 118 -1.08 -10.59 -14.99
CA LEU A 118 -1.79 -11.79 -14.54
C LEU A 118 -2.97 -12.12 -15.45
N TYR A 119 -3.71 -11.11 -15.89
CA TYR A 119 -4.87 -11.27 -16.76
C TYR A 119 -4.48 -11.74 -18.16
N SER A 120 -3.44 -11.14 -18.74
CA SER A 120 -2.95 -11.47 -20.09
C SER A 120 -2.12 -12.76 -20.17
N GLY A 121 -1.79 -13.39 -19.04
CA GLY A 121 -1.01 -14.62 -19.00
C GLY A 121 0.52 -14.41 -19.01
N ASP A 122 0.97 -13.17 -18.84
CA ASP A 122 2.38 -12.79 -18.63
C ASP A 122 2.78 -13.02 -17.16
N TYR A 123 2.87 -14.30 -16.77
CA TYR A 123 3.08 -14.69 -15.38
C TYR A 123 4.48 -14.35 -14.85
N ASP A 124 5.51 -14.46 -15.69
CA ASP A 124 6.89 -14.05 -15.38
C ASP A 124 6.99 -12.54 -15.23
N GLY A 125 6.38 -11.78 -16.14
CA GLY A 125 6.30 -10.34 -16.01
C GLY A 125 5.51 -9.89 -14.79
N ALA A 126 4.47 -10.62 -14.38
CA ALA A 126 3.69 -10.31 -13.17
C ALA A 126 4.52 -10.49 -11.89
N ILE A 127 5.36 -11.52 -11.81
CA ILE A 127 6.31 -11.72 -10.70
C ILE A 127 7.33 -10.59 -10.65
N THR A 128 7.86 -10.16 -11.81
CA THR A 128 8.75 -8.98 -11.88
C THR A 128 8.07 -7.73 -11.37
N SER A 129 6.85 -7.46 -11.81
CA SER A 129 6.07 -6.29 -11.36
C SER A 129 5.75 -6.35 -9.87
N SER A 130 5.55 -7.54 -9.29
CA SER A 130 5.34 -7.73 -7.85
C SER A 130 6.55 -7.25 -7.02
N ARG A 131 7.76 -7.61 -7.45
CA ARG A 131 8.99 -7.13 -6.80
C ARG A 131 9.14 -5.62 -6.93
N SER A 132 8.92 -5.08 -8.13
CA SER A 132 9.00 -3.64 -8.38
C SER A 132 7.96 -2.85 -7.58
N LEU A 133 6.77 -3.42 -7.35
CA LEU A 133 5.73 -2.83 -6.50
C LEU A 133 6.21 -2.69 -5.05
N VAL A 134 6.71 -3.78 -4.45
CA VAL A 134 7.23 -3.76 -3.07
C VAL A 134 8.40 -2.79 -2.94
N GLU A 135 9.31 -2.77 -3.91
CA GLU A 135 10.44 -1.82 -3.96
C GLU A 135 9.98 -0.37 -4.03
N GLY A 136 8.98 -0.08 -4.87
CA GLY A 136 8.38 1.25 -5.00
C GLY A 136 7.77 1.73 -3.69
N VAL A 137 7.00 0.86 -3.03
CA VAL A 137 6.35 1.15 -1.73
C VAL A 137 7.39 1.37 -0.63
N ILE A 138 8.43 0.53 -0.55
CA ILE A 138 9.52 0.70 0.41
C ILE A 138 10.22 2.05 0.18
N SER A 139 10.52 2.38 -1.07
CA SER A 139 11.19 3.63 -1.43
C SER A 139 10.34 4.86 -1.10
N GLU A 140 9.02 4.78 -1.34
CA GLU A 140 8.09 5.86 -1.04
C GLU A 140 7.93 6.07 0.47
N ILE A 141 7.76 5.00 1.25
CA ILE A 141 7.69 5.08 2.71
C ILE A 141 8.98 5.67 3.27
N TYR A 142 10.14 5.21 2.79
CA TYR A 142 11.43 5.76 3.21
C TYR A 142 11.55 7.25 2.91
N HIS A 143 11.13 7.68 1.72
CA HIS A 143 11.13 9.09 1.33
C HIS A 143 10.19 9.92 2.20
N LYS A 144 8.94 9.47 2.41
CA LYS A 144 7.99 10.15 3.29
C LYS A 144 8.52 10.25 4.73
N CYS A 145 9.20 9.22 5.22
CA CYS A 145 9.77 9.23 6.58
C CYS A 145 11.02 10.10 6.71
N THR A 146 11.85 10.25 5.68
CA THR A 146 13.21 10.83 5.84
C THR A 146 13.49 12.06 4.98
N GLY A 147 12.63 12.36 4.00
CA GLY A 147 12.88 13.35 2.95
C GLY A 147 13.99 12.95 1.96
N LYS A 148 14.53 11.73 2.07
CA LYS A 148 15.66 11.25 1.26
C LYS A 148 15.23 10.11 0.35
N LYS A 149 15.91 9.96 -0.79
CA LYS A 149 15.77 8.76 -1.62
C LYS A 149 16.52 7.60 -0.98
N LEU A 150 15.88 6.44 -0.93
CA LEU A 150 16.55 5.21 -0.52
C LEU A 150 17.58 4.84 -1.59
N LEU A 151 18.85 4.73 -1.20
CA LEU A 151 19.90 4.19 -2.06
C LEU A 151 19.78 2.67 -2.02
N GLY A 152 18.99 2.12 -2.95
CA GLY A 152 18.65 0.70 -2.98
C GLY A 152 19.88 -0.19 -2.89
N THR A 153 19.83 -1.17 -1.99
CA THR A 153 20.96 -2.08 -1.75
C THR A 153 21.03 -3.23 -2.77
N GLY A 154 20.01 -3.33 -3.64
CA GLY A 154 19.77 -4.48 -4.51
C GLY A 154 19.16 -5.67 -3.77
N ASP A 155 19.02 -5.59 -2.45
CA ASP A 155 18.47 -6.62 -1.57
C ASP A 155 17.19 -6.09 -0.93
N LEU A 156 16.06 -6.59 -1.43
CA LEU A 156 14.74 -6.11 -1.03
C LEU A 156 14.46 -6.32 0.47
N LEU A 157 15.04 -7.36 1.08
CA LEU A 157 14.87 -7.62 2.51
C LEU A 157 15.62 -6.58 3.35
N LYS A 158 16.82 -6.18 2.93
CA LYS A 158 17.57 -5.10 3.61
C LYS A 158 16.82 -3.78 3.52
N ASP A 159 16.31 -3.46 2.34
CA ASP A 159 15.54 -2.23 2.10
C ASP A 159 14.24 -2.24 2.94
N TYR A 160 13.56 -3.38 3.06
CA TYR A 160 12.41 -3.54 3.95
C TYR A 160 12.76 -3.31 5.43
N LYS A 161 13.86 -3.90 5.92
CA LYS A 161 14.29 -3.71 7.31
C LYS A 161 14.58 -2.24 7.62
N ALA A 162 15.12 -1.49 6.66
CA ALA A 162 15.38 -0.07 6.82
C ALA A 162 14.11 0.75 7.06
N ILE A 163 12.96 0.35 6.49
CA ILE A 163 11.68 1.04 6.76
C ILE A 163 10.93 0.47 7.95
N LYS A 164 11.09 -0.82 8.29
CA LYS A 164 10.39 -1.47 9.41
C LYS A 164 10.56 -0.67 10.71
N ASP A 165 11.77 -0.19 10.96
CA ASP A 165 12.10 0.63 12.13
C ASP A 165 11.52 2.05 12.05
N LEU A 166 11.45 2.64 10.85
CA LEU A 166 10.94 4.00 10.65
C LEU A 166 9.44 4.12 10.92
N ILE A 167 8.67 3.09 10.55
CA ILE A 167 7.21 3.03 10.72
C ILE A 167 6.77 2.24 11.96
N ASN A 168 7.68 2.07 12.93
CA ASN A 168 7.43 1.43 14.23
C ASN A 168 6.80 0.02 14.15
N LEU A 169 7.19 -0.77 13.14
CA LEU A 169 6.79 -2.16 12.98
C LEU A 169 7.72 -3.13 13.72
N SER A 170 8.52 -2.64 14.67
CA SER A 170 9.46 -3.46 15.45
C SER A 170 8.72 -4.47 16.33
N ASP A 171 9.41 -5.53 16.70
CA ASP A 171 8.83 -6.73 17.31
C ASP A 171 8.08 -6.46 18.63
N ASP A 172 8.37 -5.37 19.32
CA ASP A 172 7.77 -5.02 20.62
C ASP A 172 6.53 -4.12 20.51
N SER A 173 6.16 -3.66 19.30
CA SER A 173 5.01 -2.76 19.11
C SER A 173 3.65 -3.49 19.07
N TYR A 174 3.65 -4.82 18.98
CA TYR A 174 2.43 -5.63 18.89
C TYR A 174 2.07 -6.31 20.21
N ILE A 175 0.86 -6.06 20.69
CA ILE A 175 0.31 -6.68 21.92
C ILE A 175 -0.06 -8.15 21.69
N HIS A 176 -0.35 -8.55 20.44
CA HIS A 176 -0.84 -9.90 20.11
C HIS A 176 0.23 -10.72 19.36
N ASP A 177 0.67 -11.83 19.97
CA ASP A 177 1.73 -12.71 19.43
C ASP A 177 1.43 -13.22 18.02
N GLY A 178 0.15 -13.47 17.71
CA GLY A 178 -0.26 -13.88 16.36
C GLY A 178 0.00 -12.82 15.29
N LEU A 179 -0.27 -11.54 15.59
CA LEU A 179 -0.01 -10.45 14.63
C LEU A 179 1.49 -10.22 14.47
N LYS A 180 2.23 -10.27 15.59
CA LYS A 180 3.70 -10.24 15.59
C LYS A 180 4.30 -11.33 14.69
N SER A 181 3.77 -12.56 14.78
CA SER A 181 4.21 -13.68 13.94
C SER A 181 3.95 -13.42 12.44
N ILE A 182 2.77 -12.90 12.10
CA ILE A 182 2.42 -12.55 10.71
C ILE A 182 3.35 -11.46 10.17
N VAL A 183 3.56 -10.36 10.89
CA VAL A 183 4.46 -9.28 10.46
C VAL A 183 5.90 -9.79 10.34
N ASN A 184 6.34 -10.67 11.24
CA ASN A 184 7.66 -11.27 11.14
C ASN A 184 7.80 -12.23 9.95
N SER A 185 6.72 -12.88 9.51
CA SER A 185 6.71 -13.71 8.31
C SER A 185 6.99 -12.91 7.03
N PHE A 186 6.71 -11.59 7.02
CA PHE A 186 6.96 -10.73 5.85
C PHE A 186 8.44 -10.71 5.46
N ASN A 187 9.36 -10.86 6.42
CA ASN A 187 10.79 -10.99 6.11
C ASN A 187 11.05 -12.14 5.11
N GLY A 188 10.46 -13.31 5.37
CA GLY A 188 10.59 -14.48 4.51
C GLY A 188 9.86 -14.29 3.19
N ILE A 189 8.65 -13.70 3.21
CA ILE A 189 7.88 -13.47 1.98
C ILE A 189 8.61 -12.51 1.04
N ILE A 190 9.10 -11.37 1.55
CA ILE A 190 9.84 -10.36 0.77
C ILE A 190 11.13 -10.95 0.19
N GLN A 191 11.88 -11.72 0.99
CA GLN A 191 13.07 -12.42 0.52
C GLN A 191 12.75 -13.40 -0.63
N ASN A 192 11.63 -14.11 -0.52
CA ASN A 192 11.21 -15.05 -1.56
C ASN A 192 10.65 -14.35 -2.80
N ILE A 193 9.99 -13.19 -2.67
CA ILE A 193 9.58 -12.36 -3.82
C ILE A 193 10.82 -11.92 -4.62
N ASP A 194 11.86 -11.45 -3.94
CA ASP A 194 13.12 -11.06 -4.55
C ASP A 194 13.79 -12.25 -5.27
N PHE A 195 13.91 -13.38 -4.58
CA PHE A 195 14.46 -14.62 -5.14
C PHE A 195 13.68 -15.13 -6.36
N LEU A 196 12.35 -15.20 -6.28
CA LEU A 196 11.48 -15.69 -7.35
C LEU A 196 11.50 -14.75 -8.55
N SER A 197 11.55 -13.43 -8.34
CA SER A 197 11.71 -12.47 -9.44
C SER A 197 13.05 -12.65 -10.17
N ASN A 198 14.13 -12.98 -9.45
CA ASN A 198 15.43 -13.28 -10.06
C ASN A 198 15.46 -14.61 -10.82
N LYS A 199 14.64 -15.61 -10.44
CA LYS A 199 14.64 -16.96 -11.03
C LYS A 199 13.57 -17.19 -12.11
N MET A 200 12.40 -16.61 -11.91
CA MET A 200 11.18 -16.85 -12.68
C MET A 200 10.64 -15.58 -13.34
N GLY A 201 11.17 -14.41 -12.99
CA GLY A 201 10.84 -13.15 -13.65
C GLY A 201 11.62 -12.95 -14.94
N ASP A 202 11.16 -11.98 -15.73
CA ASP A 202 11.75 -11.57 -17.02
C ASP A 202 12.99 -10.66 -16.90
N ARG A 203 13.43 -10.32 -15.67
CA ARG A 203 14.64 -9.52 -15.42
C ARG A 203 15.93 -10.19 -15.92
N HIS A 204 15.95 -11.52 -15.94
CA HIS A 204 16.98 -12.37 -16.53
C HIS A 204 16.30 -13.48 -17.36
N ARG A 205 17.03 -14.20 -18.22
CA ARG A 205 16.44 -15.31 -19.01
C ARG A 205 15.77 -16.30 -18.04
N PRO A 206 14.42 -16.45 -18.08
CA PRO A 206 13.73 -17.23 -17.06
C PRO A 206 14.18 -18.68 -17.11
N ILE A 207 14.59 -19.22 -15.97
CA ILE A 207 15.05 -20.61 -15.86
C ILE A 207 13.84 -21.54 -15.77
N ILE A 208 12.73 -21.05 -15.20
CA ILE A 208 11.48 -21.80 -14.98
C ILE A 208 10.30 -20.89 -15.34
N LYS A 209 9.37 -21.38 -16.16
CA LYS A 209 8.15 -20.65 -16.52
C LYS A 209 7.09 -20.81 -15.41
N PRO A 210 6.63 -19.74 -14.77
CA PRO A 210 5.66 -19.83 -13.68
C PRO A 210 4.27 -20.23 -14.18
N SER A 211 3.54 -21.00 -13.36
CA SER A 211 2.11 -21.27 -13.58
C SER A 211 1.26 -20.11 -13.05
N LYS A 212 0.00 -20.01 -13.51
CA LYS A 212 -0.94 -18.96 -13.08
C LYS A 212 -1.07 -18.85 -11.56
N HIS A 213 -1.27 -19.98 -10.86
CA HIS A 213 -1.52 -19.96 -9.41
C HIS A 213 -0.28 -19.53 -8.62
N HIS A 214 0.93 -19.88 -9.07
CA HIS A 214 2.17 -19.42 -8.43
C HIS A 214 2.39 -17.92 -8.64
N ALA A 215 2.19 -17.41 -9.86
CA ALA A 215 2.30 -15.98 -10.12
C ALA A 215 1.25 -15.18 -9.33
N LYS A 216 0.02 -15.69 -9.23
CA LYS A 216 -1.05 -15.08 -8.43
C LYS A 216 -0.66 -14.99 -6.95
N LEU A 217 -0.12 -16.07 -6.37
CA LEU A 217 0.34 -16.08 -4.97
C LEU A 217 1.37 -14.98 -4.70
N VAL A 218 2.36 -14.82 -5.61
CA VAL A 218 3.39 -13.80 -5.49
C VAL A 218 2.81 -12.39 -5.57
N VAL A 219 1.94 -12.13 -6.55
CA VAL A 219 1.27 -10.84 -6.73
C VAL A 219 0.41 -10.48 -5.52
N ASP A 220 -0.46 -11.39 -5.09
CA ASP A 220 -1.34 -11.18 -3.95
C ASP A 220 -0.54 -10.92 -2.67
N SER A 221 0.57 -11.64 -2.46
CA SER A 221 1.47 -11.43 -1.32
C SER A 221 2.12 -10.04 -1.37
N ALA A 222 2.64 -9.64 -2.53
CA ALA A 222 3.25 -8.32 -2.73
C ALA A 222 2.26 -7.18 -2.46
N LYS A 223 1.03 -7.31 -2.95
CA LYS A 223 -0.03 -6.31 -2.73
C LYS A 223 -0.47 -6.25 -1.27
N THR A 224 -0.66 -7.39 -0.61
CA THR A 224 -1.04 -7.44 0.81
C THR A 224 0.01 -6.77 1.69
N ILE A 225 1.29 -7.08 1.45
CA ILE A 225 2.40 -6.46 2.17
C ILE A 225 2.41 -4.96 1.90
N SER A 226 2.33 -4.55 0.63
CA SER A 226 2.35 -3.15 0.23
C SER A 226 1.24 -2.33 0.89
N ASP A 227 0.02 -2.86 0.87
CA ASP A 227 -1.16 -2.24 1.50
C ASP A 227 -1.00 -2.11 3.01
N PHE A 228 -0.54 -3.18 3.67
CA PHE A 228 -0.34 -3.17 5.11
C PHE A 228 0.73 -2.17 5.55
N LEU A 229 1.88 -2.12 4.85
CA LEU A 229 2.97 -1.20 5.20
C LEU A 229 2.52 0.26 5.08
N PHE A 230 1.81 0.59 4.01
CA PHE A 230 1.31 1.94 3.80
C PHE A 230 0.21 2.31 4.81
N SER A 231 -0.76 1.41 5.02
CA SER A 231 -1.83 1.60 5.99
C SER A 231 -1.31 1.76 7.43
N SER A 232 -0.22 1.07 7.77
CA SER A 232 0.44 1.20 9.08
C SER A 232 1.01 2.61 9.27
N MET A 233 1.70 3.14 8.27
CA MET A 233 2.23 4.52 8.29
C MET A 233 1.10 5.56 8.36
N GLU A 234 0.01 5.38 7.59
CA GLU A 234 -1.14 6.29 7.63
C GLU A 234 -1.87 6.26 8.97
N TYR A 235 -1.97 5.10 9.60
CA TYR A 235 -2.57 4.98 10.93
C TYR A 235 -1.90 5.90 11.94
N HIS A 236 -0.56 5.97 11.92
CA HIS A 236 0.18 6.93 12.74
C HIS A 236 -0.07 8.37 12.29
N ALA A 237 0.03 8.67 10.98
CA ALA A 237 -0.18 10.01 10.44
C ALA A 237 -1.56 10.60 10.79
N ASN A 238 -2.62 9.79 10.77
CA ASN A 238 -3.99 10.22 11.09
C ASN A 238 -4.16 10.66 12.55
N ARG A 239 -3.20 10.32 13.43
CA ARG A 239 -3.17 10.76 14.83
C ARG A 239 -2.48 12.11 15.03
N LYS A 240 -1.99 12.77 13.97
CA LYS A 240 -1.21 14.04 14.04
C LYS A 240 -1.79 15.07 15.00
N ASN A 241 -3.06 15.44 14.84
CA ASN A 241 -3.64 16.52 15.64
C ASN A 241 -3.77 16.13 17.11
N THR A 242 -4.15 14.89 17.40
CA THR A 242 -4.21 14.37 18.78
C THR A 242 -2.82 14.35 19.40
N PHE A 243 -1.82 13.86 18.66
CA PHE A 243 -0.43 13.80 19.09
C PHE A 243 0.14 15.20 19.40
N ILE A 244 -0.13 16.19 18.55
CA ILE A 244 0.25 17.60 18.79
C ILE A 244 -0.35 18.10 20.10
N ASN A 245 -1.65 17.89 20.31
CA ASN A 245 -2.34 18.40 21.50
C ASN A 245 -1.82 17.75 22.78
N GLU A 246 -1.59 16.43 22.77
CA GLU A 246 -1.02 15.69 23.91
C GLU A 246 0.39 16.18 24.21
N LEU A 247 1.25 16.30 23.20
CA LEU A 247 2.64 16.76 23.37
C LEU A 247 2.69 18.20 23.89
N LEU A 248 1.88 19.11 23.34
CA LEU A 248 1.79 20.49 23.82
C LEU A 248 1.30 20.56 25.26
N SER A 249 0.31 19.74 25.63
CA SER A 249 -0.19 19.68 27.01
C SER A 249 0.89 19.22 27.98
N GLU A 250 1.72 18.26 27.60
CA GLU A 250 2.83 17.79 28.44
C GLU A 250 3.93 18.85 28.57
N LEU A 251 4.22 19.56 27.48
CA LEU A 251 5.24 20.61 27.45
C LEU A 251 4.77 21.94 28.05
N ASP A 252 3.47 22.15 28.22
CA ASP A 252 2.91 23.28 28.97
C ASP A 252 3.03 23.08 30.51
N SER A 253 4.15 22.50 30.92
CA SER A 253 4.55 22.21 32.30
C SER A 253 6.04 22.48 32.48
N ASP A 254 6.59 22.24 33.66
CA ASP A 254 8.03 22.43 33.93
C ASP A 254 8.93 21.50 33.11
N LYS A 255 8.35 20.46 32.47
CA LYS A 255 9.06 19.60 31.52
C LYS A 255 9.71 20.37 30.37
N ARG A 256 9.18 21.55 30.00
CA ARG A 256 9.80 22.41 28.97
C ARG A 256 11.23 22.84 29.31
N PHE A 257 11.65 22.81 30.57
CA PHE A 257 13.01 23.17 30.98
C PHE A 257 13.98 21.99 31.02
N LEU A 258 13.51 20.77 30.79
CA LEU A 258 14.37 19.59 30.80
C LEU A 258 15.37 19.61 29.65
N SER A 259 16.56 19.07 29.91
CA SER A 259 17.53 18.76 28.87
C SER A 259 16.94 17.76 27.87
N LYS A 260 17.52 17.63 26.68
CA LYS A 260 17.01 16.70 25.67
C LYS A 260 16.92 15.26 26.21
N ASN A 261 17.96 14.81 26.91
CA ASN A 261 18.01 13.44 27.43
C ASN A 261 17.01 13.24 28.59
N ASP A 262 16.88 14.21 29.49
CA ASP A 262 15.91 14.12 30.60
C ASP A 262 14.48 14.19 30.07
N LEU A 263 14.23 15.02 29.05
CA LEU A 263 12.93 15.14 28.40
C LEU A 263 12.51 13.82 27.75
N LEU A 264 13.41 13.18 26.98
CA LEU A 264 13.12 11.89 26.33
C LEU A 264 13.06 10.71 27.31
N ASN A 265 13.58 10.86 28.54
CA ASN A 265 13.49 9.87 29.61
C ASN A 265 12.29 10.08 30.54
N ASP A 266 11.61 11.22 30.48
CA ASP A 266 10.35 11.43 31.22
C ASP A 266 9.30 10.40 30.78
N ASN A 267 8.61 9.79 31.75
CA ASN A 267 7.69 8.68 31.47
C ASN A 267 6.57 9.03 30.48
N SER A 268 5.99 10.24 30.59
CA SER A 268 4.89 10.67 29.74
C SER A 268 5.37 11.01 28.33
N ILE A 269 6.51 11.72 28.24
CA ILE A 269 7.13 12.08 26.96
C ILE A 269 7.66 10.85 26.23
N LYS A 270 8.31 9.93 26.96
CA LYS A 270 8.80 8.67 26.40
C LYS A 270 7.65 7.83 25.85
N LYS A 271 6.54 7.73 26.58
CA LYS A 271 5.35 7.02 26.09
C LYS A 271 4.81 7.65 24.80
N LEU A 272 4.78 8.98 24.70
CA LEU A 272 4.40 9.68 23.47
C LEU A 272 5.38 9.37 22.33
N TYR A 273 6.68 9.49 22.59
CA TYR A 273 7.74 9.21 21.63
C TYR A 273 7.67 7.78 21.08
N ASP A 274 7.59 6.78 21.97
CA ASP A 274 7.51 5.36 21.62
C ASP A 274 6.21 5.00 20.86
N SER A 275 5.13 5.77 21.07
CA SER A 275 3.85 5.60 20.35
C SER A 275 3.82 6.25 18.96
N SER A 276 4.88 6.99 18.60
CA SER A 276 5.01 7.74 17.35
C SER A 276 6.03 7.09 16.43
N ASP A 277 5.74 7.08 15.14
CA ASP A 277 6.71 6.71 14.12
C ASP A 277 7.43 7.96 13.58
N VAL A 278 8.49 7.75 12.78
CA VAL A 278 9.28 8.85 12.23
C VAL A 278 8.43 9.76 11.34
N TYR A 279 7.48 9.17 10.60
CA TYR A 279 6.61 9.91 9.70
C TYR A 279 5.67 10.88 10.45
N LEU A 280 4.97 10.40 11.48
CA LEU A 280 4.12 11.22 12.35
C LEU A 280 4.93 12.35 13.00
N ARG A 281 6.15 12.06 13.47
CA ARG A 281 7.01 13.08 14.07
C ARG A 281 7.42 14.15 13.07
N ASN A 282 7.77 13.77 11.83
CA ASN A 282 8.08 14.74 10.78
C ASN A 282 6.87 15.60 10.40
N LEU A 283 5.71 14.99 10.17
CA LEU A 283 4.47 15.74 9.88
C LEU A 283 4.12 16.72 11.02
N THR A 284 4.33 16.29 12.26
CA THR A 284 4.07 17.12 13.43
C THR A 284 5.05 18.28 13.53
N LYS A 285 6.35 18.01 13.37
CA LYS A 285 7.42 19.02 13.36
C LYS A 285 7.15 20.08 12.28
N GLU A 286 6.83 19.67 11.05
CA GLU A 286 6.52 20.57 9.95
C GLU A 286 5.29 21.46 10.23
N GLU A 287 4.22 20.87 10.77
CA GLU A 287 3.02 21.62 11.16
C GLU A 287 3.35 22.67 12.24
N ILE A 288 4.15 22.30 13.23
CA ILE A 288 4.58 23.20 14.31
C ILE A 288 5.45 24.32 13.75
N LEU A 289 6.50 24.01 12.98
CA LEU A 289 7.38 25.04 12.40
C LEU A 289 6.61 26.02 11.51
N LYS A 290 5.55 25.57 10.83
CA LYS A 290 4.73 26.43 9.96
C LYS A 290 3.70 27.28 10.71
N SER A 291 3.14 26.77 11.81
CA SER A 291 1.97 27.37 12.48
C SER A 291 2.27 28.03 13.82
N PHE A 292 3.40 27.71 14.46
CA PHE A 292 3.68 28.08 15.84
C PHE A 292 4.16 29.53 15.95
N LYS A 293 3.28 30.43 16.37
CA LYS A 293 3.59 31.85 16.61
C LYS A 293 4.15 32.06 18.02
N ILE A 294 5.38 32.53 18.11
CA ILE A 294 6.02 32.86 19.39
C ILE A 294 5.72 34.33 19.73
N ASN A 295 4.72 34.53 20.61
CA ASN A 295 4.25 35.83 21.09
C ASN A 295 4.56 36.08 22.59
N SER A 296 5.25 35.14 23.24
CA SER A 296 5.62 35.22 24.66
C SER A 296 6.84 34.34 24.98
N TYR A 297 7.53 34.64 26.07
CA TYR A 297 8.66 33.82 26.54
C TYR A 297 8.25 32.38 26.85
N ARG A 298 7.07 32.16 27.45
CA ARG A 298 6.53 30.81 27.70
C ARG A 298 6.37 30.01 26.41
N GLN A 299 5.87 30.64 25.34
CA GLN A 299 5.75 30.00 24.03
C GLN A 299 7.12 29.69 23.41
N SER A 300 8.11 30.56 23.61
CA SER A 300 9.50 30.28 23.22
C SER A 300 10.03 29.03 23.94
N ASP A 301 9.84 28.93 25.25
CA ASP A 301 10.30 27.77 26.03
C ASP A 301 9.68 26.45 25.53
N ILE A 302 8.37 26.46 25.30
CA ILE A 302 7.63 25.31 24.76
C ILE A 302 8.15 24.95 23.36
N PHE A 303 8.37 25.96 22.50
CA PHE A 303 8.90 25.75 21.16
C PHE A 303 10.27 25.05 21.18
N PHE A 304 11.21 25.52 22.00
CA PHE A 304 12.52 24.87 22.10
C PHE A 304 12.45 23.48 22.76
N ALA A 305 11.47 23.22 23.63
CA ALA A 305 11.21 21.88 24.12
C ALA A 305 10.69 20.94 23.03
N LEU A 306 9.83 21.42 22.13
CA LEU A 306 9.42 20.67 20.93
C LEU A 306 10.63 20.37 20.03
N LEU A 307 11.53 21.33 19.82
CA LEU A 307 12.74 21.10 19.04
C LEU A 307 13.68 20.06 19.69
N ARG A 308 13.77 20.03 21.02
CA ARG A 308 14.48 18.94 21.74
C ARG A 308 13.80 17.59 21.53
N PHE A 309 12.46 17.54 21.55
CA PHE A 309 11.71 16.31 21.28
C PHE A 309 11.94 15.79 19.85
N PHE A 310 11.90 16.68 18.85
CA PHE A 310 12.10 16.35 17.43
C PHE A 310 13.56 16.40 16.97
N PHE A 311 14.52 16.38 17.89
CA PHE A 311 15.92 16.69 17.58
C PHE A 311 16.53 15.79 16.49
N LYS A 312 16.12 14.51 16.43
CA LYS A 312 16.62 13.57 15.42
C LYS A 312 16.03 13.81 14.03
N GLU A 313 14.87 14.44 13.97
CA GLU A 313 14.10 14.70 12.76
C GLU A 313 14.39 16.08 12.15
N LEU A 314 15.23 16.90 12.79
CA LEU A 314 15.60 18.23 12.29
C LEU A 314 16.45 18.15 11.03
N THR A 315 16.10 18.99 10.07
CA THR A 315 16.78 19.15 8.78
C THR A 315 17.53 20.47 8.72
N VAL A 316 18.41 20.60 7.71
CA VAL A 316 19.18 21.82 7.48
C VAL A 316 18.24 23.04 7.35
N ASN A 317 17.20 22.90 6.51
CA ASN A 317 16.19 23.96 6.29
C ASN A 317 15.43 24.34 7.57
N ASP A 318 15.15 23.37 8.46
CA ASP A 318 14.50 23.66 9.74
C ASP A 318 15.37 24.59 10.59
N ILE A 319 16.66 24.29 10.68
CA ILE A 319 17.63 25.10 11.44
C ILE A 319 17.79 26.49 10.83
N GLU A 320 17.83 26.60 9.49
CA GLU A 320 17.88 27.88 8.79
C GLU A 320 16.68 28.76 9.13
N HIS A 321 15.48 28.19 9.03
CA HIS A 321 14.24 28.90 9.35
C HIS A 321 14.23 29.41 10.79
N ILE A 322 14.56 28.54 11.76
CA ILE A 322 14.59 28.89 13.19
C ILE A 322 15.63 29.98 13.45
N TYR A 323 16.80 29.92 12.81
CA TYR A 323 17.82 30.95 12.95
C TYR A 323 17.30 32.30 12.45
N ILE A 324 16.74 32.36 11.25
CA ILE A 324 16.21 33.61 10.66
C ILE A 324 15.10 34.20 11.53
N GLU A 325 14.18 33.37 12.03
CA GLU A 325 13.13 33.82 12.95
C GLU A 325 13.71 34.35 14.27
N SER A 326 14.73 33.69 14.84
CA SER A 326 15.35 34.15 16.09
C SER A 326 16.04 35.51 15.95
N GLN A 327 16.49 35.88 14.76
CA GLN A 327 17.05 37.22 14.50
C GLN A 327 15.99 38.31 14.37
N THR A 328 14.75 37.95 14.01
CA THR A 328 13.67 38.90 13.70
C THR A 328 12.62 39.00 14.81
N ASN A 329 12.55 38.01 15.70
CA ASN A 329 11.62 37.97 16.83
C ASN A 329 12.36 37.92 18.18
N ASN A 330 12.31 39.04 18.92
CA ASN A 330 12.98 39.20 20.22
C ASN A 330 12.41 38.33 21.36
N GLN A 331 11.32 37.61 21.12
CA GLN A 331 10.75 36.68 22.09
C GLN A 331 11.31 35.27 21.97
N ILE A 332 12.06 34.96 20.89
CA ILE A 332 12.73 33.68 20.67
C ILE A 332 14.06 33.67 21.45
N VAL A 333 13.99 33.43 22.74
CA VAL A 333 15.14 33.55 23.66
C VAL A 333 15.93 32.26 23.84
N GLY A 334 15.39 31.10 23.45
CA GLY A 334 16.04 29.79 23.64
C GLY A 334 17.03 29.37 22.54
N TRP A 335 17.29 30.23 21.55
CA TRP A 335 18.13 29.88 20.42
C TRP A 335 19.57 29.57 20.82
N ASN A 336 20.18 30.37 21.70
CA ASN A 336 21.58 30.20 22.08
C ASN A 336 21.84 28.83 22.75
N ASP A 337 20.99 28.45 23.69
CA ASP A 337 21.08 27.15 24.38
C ASP A 337 20.86 25.99 23.40
N PHE A 338 19.90 26.16 22.48
CA PHE A 338 19.63 25.15 21.45
C PHE A 338 20.77 25.04 20.42
N GLN A 339 21.40 26.15 20.06
CA GLN A 339 22.57 26.18 19.20
C GLN A 339 23.76 25.48 19.86
N GLN A 340 23.95 25.67 21.17
CA GLN A 340 24.95 24.93 21.93
C GLN A 340 24.67 23.41 21.88
N LEU A 341 23.44 22.99 22.14
CA LEU A 341 23.03 21.58 22.02
C LEU A 341 23.32 21.01 20.62
N LEU A 342 23.01 21.76 19.56
CA LEU A 342 23.33 21.37 18.18
C LEU A 342 24.84 21.25 17.96
N SER A 343 25.63 22.17 18.51
CA SER A 343 27.10 22.12 18.37
C SER A 343 27.71 20.90 19.06
N GLU A 344 27.14 20.46 20.18
CA GLU A 344 27.62 19.32 20.95
C GLU A 344 27.21 17.98 20.32
N GLU A 345 25.98 17.89 19.79
CA GLU A 345 25.40 16.60 19.39
C GLU A 345 25.15 16.43 17.88
N ASN A 346 25.15 17.52 17.11
CA ASN A 346 24.96 17.47 15.65
C ASN A 346 25.63 18.66 14.92
N GLN A 347 26.94 18.81 15.14
CA GLN A 347 27.72 19.94 14.61
C GLN A 347 27.61 20.08 13.08
N ASN A 348 27.57 18.97 12.35
CA ASN A 348 27.48 18.96 10.89
C ASN A 348 26.17 19.59 10.39
N LEU A 349 25.03 19.34 11.07
CA LEU A 349 23.74 19.92 10.73
C LEU A 349 23.77 21.44 10.90
N LEU A 350 24.28 21.91 12.06
CA LEU A 350 24.40 23.32 12.36
C LEU A 350 25.32 24.04 11.36
N GLN A 351 26.48 23.46 11.08
CA GLN A 351 27.42 24.05 10.12
C GLN A 351 26.82 24.14 8.72
N SER A 352 26.15 23.09 8.25
CA SER A 352 25.53 23.07 6.92
C SER A 352 24.45 24.15 6.80
N ALA A 353 23.62 24.34 7.83
CA ALA A 353 22.59 25.38 7.86
C ALA A 353 23.18 26.79 7.85
N LEU A 354 24.20 27.04 8.68
CA LEU A 354 24.86 28.34 8.71
C LEU A 354 25.56 28.66 7.39
N GLU A 355 26.25 27.70 6.77
CA GLU A 355 26.89 27.88 5.47
C GLU A 355 25.90 28.29 4.37
N ASN A 356 24.70 27.72 4.35
CA ASN A 356 23.66 28.10 3.40
C ASN A 356 23.18 29.54 3.63
N ILE A 357 22.92 29.92 4.88
CA ILE A 357 22.52 31.30 5.24
C ILE A 357 23.57 32.33 4.78
N TYR A 358 24.86 32.01 4.91
CA TYR A 358 25.94 32.92 4.49
C TYR A 358 26.20 32.92 2.97
N LYS A 359 25.72 31.92 2.22
CA LYS A 359 25.81 31.90 0.74
C LYS A 359 24.68 32.69 0.07
N GLU A 360 23.54 32.87 0.75
CA GLU A 360 22.39 33.62 0.23
C GLU A 360 22.42 35.13 0.57
N LYS A 361 23.36 35.56 1.41
CA LYS A 361 23.68 36.97 1.69
C LYS A 361 24.84 37.44 0.82
#